data_AF-A0AAQ4EQJ3-F1
#
_entry.id   AF-A0AAQ4EQJ3-F1
#
_cell.length_a   1.000
_cell.length_b   1.000
_cell.length_c   1.000
_cell.angle_alpha   90.00
_cell.angle_beta   90.00
_cell.angle_gamma   90.00
#
_symmetry.space_group_name_H-M   'P 1'
#
loop_
_entity.id
_entity.type
_entity.pdbx_description
1 polymer ?
#
loop_
_entity_poly.entity_id
_entity_poly.type
_entity_poly.pdbx_seq_one_letter_code
_entity_poly.pdbx_strand_id
1 'polypeptide(L)'
;MAAISNVFCKPRRESPLMIGAVKSNMGHTEAASGVCCVAKVILAMETGVIAANLHFKTPNPNIPSLHDGSVQVVDKATPFPGGPVGINSTGFGGANAHVILGANPGPHVDSIPREKPELPRLILLAGRSKESVA
;
A
#
# COMPACT_ATOMS: atom_id res chain seq x y z
N MET A 1 -16.95 0.36 -5.90
CA MET A 1 -16.90 -0.60 -4.77
C MET A 1 -17.69 -1.88 -5.01
N ALA A 2 -18.88 -1.84 -5.64
CA ALA A 2 -19.67 -3.05 -5.91
C ALA A 2 -18.90 -4.18 -6.61
N ALA A 3 -18.10 -3.86 -7.64
CA ALA A 3 -17.25 -4.85 -8.33
C ALA A 3 -16.23 -5.51 -7.40
N ILE A 4 -15.55 -4.71 -6.56
CA ILE A 4 -14.55 -5.20 -5.60
C ILE A 4 -15.20 -6.16 -4.59
N SER A 5 -16.33 -5.77 -4.00
CA SER A 5 -17.04 -6.65 -3.05
C SER A 5 -17.56 -7.92 -3.70
N ASN A 6 -18.02 -7.86 -4.96
CA ASN A 6 -18.51 -9.05 -5.66
C ASN A 6 -17.40 -10.06 -5.98
N VAL A 7 -16.20 -9.58 -6.29
CA VAL A 7 -15.06 -10.46 -6.66
C VAL A 7 -14.31 -10.95 -5.42
N PHE A 8 -14.03 -10.06 -4.46
CA PHE A 8 -13.10 -10.37 -3.37
C PHE A 8 -13.77 -10.70 -2.03
N CYS A 9 -15.06 -10.40 -1.86
CA CYS A 9 -15.78 -10.59 -0.60
C CYS A 9 -16.87 -11.68 -0.67
N LYS A 10 -16.99 -12.40 -1.79
CA LYS A 10 -17.96 -13.48 -1.99
C LYS A 10 -17.23 -14.77 -2.43
N PRO A 11 -17.37 -15.91 -1.71
CA PRO A 11 -18.09 -16.07 -0.43
C PRO A 11 -17.49 -15.21 0.69
N ARG A 12 -18.25 -15.02 1.79
CA ARG A 12 -17.85 -14.14 2.89
C ARG A 12 -16.47 -14.56 3.41
N ARG A 13 -15.57 -13.59 3.49
CA ARG A 13 -14.22 -13.75 4.06
C ARG A 13 -14.31 -13.86 5.58
N GLU A 14 -13.33 -14.52 6.19
CA GLU A 14 -13.16 -14.56 7.65
C GLU A 14 -12.82 -13.17 8.22
N SER A 15 -12.01 -12.39 7.50
CA SER A 15 -11.63 -11.02 7.85
C SER A 15 -12.09 -10.01 6.79
N PRO A 16 -12.48 -8.78 7.21
CA PRO A 16 -12.89 -7.75 6.28
C PRO A 16 -11.77 -7.43 5.27
N LEU A 17 -12.14 -7.16 4.03
CA LEU A 17 -11.19 -6.67 3.04
C LEU A 17 -10.79 -5.24 3.41
N MET A 18 -9.53 -5.04 3.81
CA MET A 18 -8.98 -3.71 4.03
C MET A 18 -8.86 -2.96 2.70
N ILE A 19 -9.32 -1.71 2.67
CA ILE A 19 -9.22 -0.85 1.49
C ILE A 19 -8.69 0.54 1.84
N GLY A 20 -7.86 1.08 0.95
CA GLY A 20 -7.33 2.43 1.03
C GLY A 20 -7.21 3.09 -0.35
N ALA A 21 -6.88 4.37 -0.36
CA ALA A 21 -6.66 5.17 -1.55
C ALA A 21 -5.60 6.23 -1.29
N VAL A 22 -4.47 6.16 -1.99
CA VAL A 22 -3.39 7.17 -1.91
C VAL A 22 -3.89 8.58 -2.26
N LYS A 23 -4.93 8.65 -3.11
CA LYS A 23 -5.54 9.90 -3.56
C LYS A 23 -6.14 10.73 -2.42
N SER A 24 -6.52 10.10 -1.32
CA SER A 24 -6.98 10.83 -0.13
C SER A 24 -5.86 11.63 0.54
N ASN A 25 -4.60 11.20 0.38
CA ASN A 25 -3.44 11.83 1.02
C ASN A 25 -2.78 12.91 0.14
N MET A 26 -2.78 12.73 -1.18
CA MET A 26 -1.99 13.57 -2.10
C MET A 26 -2.74 14.01 -3.37
N GLY A 27 -4.06 13.80 -3.41
CA GLY A 27 -4.87 14.11 -4.59
C GLY A 27 -4.70 13.11 -5.74
N HIS A 28 -5.32 13.42 -6.87
CA HIS A 28 -5.30 12.57 -8.06
C HIS A 28 -4.20 13.02 -9.02
N THR A 29 -3.10 12.26 -9.10
CA THR A 29 -1.95 12.54 -9.97
C THR A 29 -2.13 12.03 -11.41
N GLU A 30 -3.38 11.89 -11.86
CA GLU A 30 -3.75 11.46 -13.21
C GLU A 30 -2.97 10.20 -13.65
N ALA A 31 -2.18 10.30 -14.72
CA ALA A 31 -1.37 9.22 -15.29
C ALA A 31 -0.41 8.57 -14.27
N ALA A 32 0.08 9.32 -13.28
CA ALA A 32 0.96 8.81 -12.23
C ALA A 32 0.20 8.11 -11.08
N SER A 33 -1.13 8.12 -11.08
CA SER A 33 -1.91 7.60 -9.96
C SER A 33 -1.67 6.12 -9.66
N GLY A 34 -1.42 5.32 -10.70
CA GLY A 34 -1.12 3.89 -10.56
C GLY A 34 0.19 3.67 -9.80
N VAL A 35 1.26 4.36 -10.20
CA VAL A 35 2.58 4.23 -9.55
C VAL A 35 2.60 4.82 -8.14
N CYS A 36 1.84 5.88 -7.87
CA CYS A 36 1.65 6.38 -6.50
C CYS A 36 0.98 5.34 -5.58
N CYS A 37 0.01 4.57 -6.10
CA CYS A 37 -0.57 3.45 -5.35
C CYS A 37 0.47 2.35 -5.08
N VAL A 38 1.31 2.02 -6.07
CA VAL A 38 2.39 1.03 -5.91
C VAL A 38 3.37 1.48 -4.83
N ALA A 39 3.81 2.74 -4.85
CA ALA A 39 4.69 3.29 -3.82
C ALA A 39 4.06 3.20 -2.42
N LYS A 40 2.77 3.55 -2.26
CA LYS A 40 2.05 3.41 -0.98
C LYS A 40 2.05 1.95 -0.49
N VAL A 41 1.83 0.98 -1.38
CA VAL A 41 1.77 -0.44 -1.01
C VAL A 41 3.14 -0.99 -0.65
N ILE A 42 4.19 -0.66 -1.43
CA ILE A 42 5.56 -1.07 -1.11
C ILE A 42 5.96 -0.51 0.25
N LEU A 43 5.72 0.78 0.52
CA LEU A 43 6.01 1.37 1.83
C LEU A 43 5.24 0.68 2.95
N ALA A 44 4.00 0.24 2.72
CA ALA A 44 3.24 -0.51 3.72
C ALA A 44 3.80 -1.90 3.99
N MET A 45 4.32 -2.58 2.97
CA MET A 45 4.99 -3.87 3.09
C MET A 45 6.34 -3.76 3.83
N GLU A 46 7.15 -2.76 3.49
CA GLU A 46 8.46 -2.53 4.11
C GLU A 46 8.35 -2.08 5.58
N THR A 47 7.40 -1.18 5.87
CA THR A 47 7.22 -0.64 7.23
C THR A 47 6.28 -1.46 8.11
N GLY A 48 5.57 -2.43 7.54
CA GLY A 48 4.55 -3.21 8.24
C GLY A 48 3.29 -2.40 8.64
N VAL A 49 3.06 -1.22 8.05
CA VAL A 49 1.94 -0.33 8.40
C VAL A 49 1.23 0.21 7.16
N ILE A 50 -0.08 0.03 7.09
CA ILE A 50 -0.94 0.64 6.08
C ILE A 50 -1.27 2.08 6.51
N ALA A 51 -0.83 3.05 5.70
CA ALA A 51 -1.12 4.46 5.93
C ALA A 51 -2.63 4.77 5.81
N ALA A 52 -3.12 5.56 6.76
CA ALA A 52 -4.51 5.99 6.86
C ALA A 52 -4.98 6.76 5.61
N ASN A 53 -6.23 6.52 5.21
CA ASN A 53 -6.97 7.38 4.33
C ASN A 53 -7.42 8.63 5.09
N LEU A 54 -7.29 9.79 4.44
CA LEU A 54 -7.80 11.04 4.99
C LEU A 54 -9.27 11.24 4.59
N HIS A 55 -9.95 12.13 5.32
CA HIS A 55 -11.29 12.64 5.00
C HIS A 55 -12.43 11.59 5.03
N PHE A 56 -12.19 10.38 5.54
CA PHE A 56 -13.22 9.37 5.73
C PHE A 56 -13.89 9.56 7.10
N LYS A 57 -15.17 9.98 7.11
CA LYS A 57 -15.96 10.16 8.33
C LYS A 57 -17.28 9.40 8.28
N THR A 58 -18.05 9.61 7.21
CA THR A 58 -19.35 8.97 7.00
C THR A 58 -19.25 8.04 5.79
N PRO A 59 -19.53 6.74 5.94
CA PRO A 59 -19.51 5.82 4.80
C PRO A 59 -20.60 6.20 3.80
N ASN A 60 -20.33 6.03 2.51
CA ASN A 60 -21.32 6.29 1.47
C ASN A 60 -22.50 5.29 1.63
N PRO A 61 -23.75 5.77 1.76
CA PRO A 61 -24.92 4.90 1.98
C PRO A 61 -25.18 3.94 0.81
N ASN A 62 -24.71 4.28 -0.39
CA ASN A 62 -24.89 3.47 -1.60
C ASN A 62 -23.86 2.34 -1.74
N ILE A 63 -23.03 2.09 -0.72
CA ILE A 63 -22.01 1.03 -0.73
C ILE A 63 -22.30 0.07 0.43
N PRO A 64 -23.14 -0.96 0.22
CA PRO A 64 -23.55 -1.90 1.28
C PRO A 64 -22.38 -2.57 2.01
N SER A 65 -21.28 -2.85 1.30
CA SER A 65 -20.10 -3.51 1.86
C SER A 65 -19.36 -2.72 2.94
N LEU A 66 -19.60 -1.40 3.03
CA LEU A 66 -19.09 -0.57 4.12
C LEU A 66 -19.94 -0.65 5.39
N HIS A 67 -21.20 -1.08 5.27
CA HIS A 67 -22.16 -1.18 6.37
C HIS A 67 -22.26 -2.60 6.93
N ASP A 68 -22.12 -3.62 6.07
CA ASP A 68 -22.15 -5.04 6.46
C ASP A 68 -20.80 -5.59 6.98
N GLY A 69 -19.78 -4.73 7.04
CA GLY A 69 -18.43 -5.05 7.50
C GLY A 69 -17.65 -6.01 6.60
N SER A 70 -18.06 -6.24 5.36
CA SER A 70 -17.26 -7.04 4.41
C SER A 70 -16.02 -6.30 3.91
N VAL A 71 -16.07 -4.96 3.90
CA VAL A 71 -14.95 -4.09 3.57
C VAL A 71 -14.70 -3.11 4.71
N GLN A 72 -13.43 -2.93 5.06
CA GLN A 72 -12.99 -1.98 6.06
C GLN A 72 -12.10 -0.91 5.41
N VAL A 73 -12.48 0.36 5.51
CA VAL A 73 -11.60 1.46 5.10
C VAL A 73 -10.50 1.63 6.15
N VAL A 74 -9.25 1.73 5.70
CA VAL A 74 -8.10 2.00 6.57
C VAL A 74 -8.07 3.50 6.86
N ASP A 75 -8.74 3.95 7.92
CA ASP A 75 -8.87 5.37 8.33
C ASP A 75 -7.89 5.78 9.46
N LYS A 76 -7.11 4.81 9.95
CA LYS A 76 -6.01 4.98 10.90
C LYS A 76 -4.81 4.15 10.48
N ALA A 77 -3.62 4.52 10.94
CA ALA A 77 -2.43 3.71 10.75
C ALA A 77 -2.70 2.29 11.31
N THR A 78 -2.65 1.30 10.43
CA THR A 78 -3.12 -0.06 10.73
C THR A 78 -2.00 -1.05 10.42
N PRO A 79 -1.69 -2.02 11.29
CA PRO A 79 -0.68 -3.04 10.99
C PRO A 79 -0.99 -3.74 9.67
N PHE A 80 0.00 -3.89 8.81
CA PHE A 80 -0.12 -4.66 7.58
C PHE A 80 -0.14 -6.16 7.94
N PRO A 81 -1.25 -6.88 7.71
CA PRO A 81 -1.40 -8.26 8.15
C PRO A 81 -0.60 -9.27 7.29
N GLY A 82 0.13 -8.79 6.28
CA GLY A 82 0.74 -9.62 5.24
C GLY A 82 -0.23 -10.00 4.13
N GLY A 83 0.23 -10.86 3.23
CA GLY A 83 -0.55 -11.37 2.09
C GLY A 83 -0.55 -10.47 0.84
N PRO A 84 -1.23 -10.90 -0.22
CA PRO A 84 -1.26 -10.18 -1.49
C PRO A 84 -2.10 -8.91 -1.43
N VAL A 85 -1.65 -7.86 -2.11
CA VAL A 85 -2.34 -6.56 -2.19
C VAL A 85 -2.71 -6.27 -3.64
N GLY A 86 -4.01 -6.03 -3.88
CA GLY A 86 -4.52 -5.60 -5.17
C GLY A 86 -4.50 -4.08 -5.33
N ILE A 87 -4.10 -3.59 -6.51
CA ILE A 87 -4.12 -2.17 -6.87
C ILE A 87 -4.99 -1.99 -8.11
N ASN A 88 -5.93 -1.04 -8.04
CA ASN A 88 -6.78 -0.64 -9.17
C ASN A 88 -6.36 0.72 -9.73
N SER A 89 -6.30 0.83 -11.05
CA SER A 89 -6.16 2.09 -11.77
C SER A 89 -7.15 2.12 -12.92
N THR A 90 -7.98 3.17 -12.98
CA THR A 90 -9.05 3.31 -13.98
C THR A 90 -8.94 4.69 -14.62
N GLY A 91 -8.67 4.74 -15.91
CA GLY A 91 -8.60 5.96 -16.68
C GLY A 91 -9.99 6.45 -17.08
N PHE A 92 -10.17 7.76 -17.16
CA PHE A 92 -11.42 8.39 -17.61
C PHE A 92 -11.90 7.87 -18.97
N GLY A 93 -10.99 7.57 -19.90
CA GLY A 93 -11.31 7.00 -21.21
C GLY A 93 -11.76 5.53 -21.21
N GLY A 94 -11.93 4.91 -20.04
CA GLY A 94 -12.42 3.54 -19.88
C GLY A 94 -11.34 2.44 -19.83
N ALA A 95 -10.06 2.79 -20.04
CA ALA A 95 -8.96 1.87 -19.85
C ALA A 95 -8.76 1.53 -18.37
N ASN A 96 -8.76 0.25 -18.03
CA ASN A 96 -8.64 -0.25 -16.65
C ASN A 96 -7.42 -1.15 -16.51
N ALA A 97 -6.73 -1.06 -15.39
CA ALA A 97 -5.64 -1.94 -15.00
C ALA A 97 -5.80 -2.40 -13.55
N HIS A 98 -5.48 -3.66 -13.30
CA HIS A 98 -5.40 -4.26 -11.97
C HIS A 98 -4.08 -5.01 -11.84
N VAL A 99 -3.38 -4.82 -10.73
CA VAL A 99 -2.15 -5.54 -10.41
C VAL A 99 -2.23 -6.13 -9.02
N ILE A 100 -1.57 -7.27 -8.82
CA ILE A 100 -1.46 -7.94 -7.53
C ILE A 100 0.01 -7.94 -7.14
N LEU A 101 0.32 -7.44 -5.95
CA LEU A 101 1.67 -7.44 -5.38
C LEU A 101 1.74 -8.40 -4.21
N GLY A 102 2.86 -9.11 -4.08
CA GLY A 102 3.23 -9.87 -2.89
C GLY A 102 4.42 -9.22 -2.20
N ALA A 103 4.45 -9.29 -0.87
CA ALA A 103 5.64 -8.90 -0.12
C ALA A 103 6.80 -9.86 -0.43
N ASN A 104 8.03 -9.33 -0.40
CA ASN A 104 9.23 -10.16 -0.48
C ASN A 104 9.26 -11.12 0.72
N PRO A 105 9.36 -12.45 0.51
CA PRO A 105 9.44 -13.41 1.62
C PRO A 105 10.79 -13.40 2.34
N GLY A 106 11.81 -12.72 1.78
CA GLY A 106 13.12 -12.60 2.40
C GLY A 106 13.09 -11.79 3.70
N PRO A 107 14.04 -12.04 4.63
CA PRO A 107 14.16 -11.23 5.84
C PRO A 107 14.44 -9.78 5.48
N HIS A 108 13.89 -8.85 6.27
CA HIS A 108 14.27 -7.44 6.18
C HIS A 108 15.77 -7.30 6.47
N VAL A 109 16.47 -6.42 5.78
CA VAL A 109 17.95 -6.32 5.89
C VAL A 109 18.40 -6.09 7.33
N ASP A 110 17.62 -5.34 8.11
CA ASP A 110 17.90 -5.09 9.54
C ASP A 110 17.78 -6.32 10.43
N SER A 111 17.07 -7.37 10.01
CA SER A 111 16.95 -8.62 10.76
C SER A 111 18.03 -9.65 10.41
N ILE A 112 18.87 -9.37 9.41
CA ILE A 112 19.99 -10.23 9.04
C ILE A 112 21.13 -9.98 10.03
N PRO A 113 21.61 -11.00 10.78
CA PRO A 113 22.73 -10.84 11.69
C PRO A 113 23.96 -10.31 10.96
N ARG A 114 24.58 -9.25 11.50
CA ARG A 114 25.82 -8.71 10.95
C ARG A 114 26.97 -9.66 11.26
N GLU A 115 27.62 -10.19 10.23
CA GLU A 115 28.91 -10.87 10.41
C GLU A 115 29.98 -9.85 10.83
N LYS A 116 30.71 -10.15 11.92
CA LYS A 116 31.82 -9.34 12.46
C LYS A 116 31.45 -7.86 12.64
N PRO A 117 30.49 -7.55 13.53
CA PRO A 117 29.98 -6.20 13.74
C PRO A 117 31.04 -5.22 14.28
N GLU A 118 32.10 -5.73 14.91
CA GLU A 118 33.23 -4.97 15.45
C GLU A 118 34.17 -4.42 14.38
N LEU A 119 34.21 -5.05 13.20
CA LEU A 119 35.10 -4.61 12.13
C LEU A 119 34.53 -3.35 11.47
N PRO A 120 35.36 -2.33 11.17
CA PRO A 120 34.91 -1.19 10.38
C PRO A 120 34.46 -1.63 8.97
N ARG A 121 33.59 -0.83 8.34
CA ARG A 121 33.20 -0.98 6.93
C ARG A 121 33.52 0.29 6.18
N LEU A 122 34.11 0.15 5.00
CA LEU A 122 34.33 1.26 4.08
C LEU A 122 33.06 1.45 3.24
N ILE A 123 32.48 2.64 3.29
CA ILE A 123 31.39 3.04 2.41
C ILE A 123 31.96 4.03 1.39
N LEU A 124 31.84 3.70 0.11
CA LEU A 124 32.28 4.56 -0.98
C LEU A 124 31.06 5.23 -1.60
N LEU A 125 31.12 6.56 -1.74
CA LEU A 125 30.05 7.39 -2.29
C LEU A 125 30.59 8.23 -3.45
N ALA A 126 29.76 8.48 -4.44
CA ALA A 126 30.04 9.38 -5.55
C ALA A 126 28.77 10.18 -5.87
N GLY A 127 28.93 11.46 -6.24
CA GLY A 127 27.81 12.36 -6.47
C GLY A 127 28.16 13.49 -7.42
N ARG A 128 27.11 14.13 -7.97
CA ARG A 128 27.25 15.21 -8.95
C ARG A 128 27.53 16.56 -8.32
N SER A 129 27.19 16.73 -7.04
CA SER A 129 27.45 17.94 -6.26
C SER A 129 28.11 17.59 -4.93
N LYS A 130 28.67 18.59 -4.24
CA LYS A 130 29.27 18.39 -2.92
C LYS A 130 28.24 17.90 -1.91
N GLU A 131 27.02 18.42 -1.98
CA GLU A 131 25.90 18.05 -1.10
C GLU A 131 25.43 16.60 -1.31
N SER A 132 25.79 15.97 -2.45
CA SER A 132 25.44 14.57 -2.71
C SER A 132 26.42 13.57 -2.07
N VAL A 133 27.56 14.04 -1.57
CA VAL A 133 28.64 13.20 -0.99
C VAL A 133 29.09 13.65 0.41
N ALA A 134 28.70 14.85 0.84
CA ALA A 134 28.99 15.42 2.15
C ALA A 134 27.83 15.18 3.11
#